data_AF-A0ABD3R4Y6-F1
#
_entry.id   AF-A0ABD3R4Y6-F1
#
_cell.length_a   1.000
_cell.length_b   1.000
_cell.length_c   1.000
_cell.angle_alpha   90.00
_cell.angle_beta   90.00
_cell.angle_gamma   90.00
#
_symmetry.space_group_name_H-M   'P 1'
#
loop_
_entity.id
_entity.type
_entity.pdbx_description
1 polymer ?
#
loop_
_entity_poly.entity_id
_entity_poly.type
_entity_poly.pdbx_seq_one_letter_code
_entity_poly.pdbx_strand_id
1 'polypeptide(L)'
;MPRQCIELLLTLNVSIGRHVIDAIIIVVPLVCHVIAGQDKCEKYDSRWGASSSCDGFFPRRHNFHFPHPERTLSTMSAPTETPIDVRPDPKIIDLLKNEPASIAHVSLEYFPPRTEQGVKNLHARMDRMKANTKCLFTDMTWGAGGSTADLSLQIALHAHRTGHVSNMHLTCTNMERDGDPVRAVHDALRQAYDGGIRNIVALRGDPPEGTKEWTATEGGFSCALDLVRYIRENFGDDFGISVAGYPEGHPNRISELTAEECESMSESERGRCCTHDGVTYVCKDDDYVKEMDYLKEKVDAGADFIITQMFFDAEVFKTFVNDCRKWGIVCPVVPGLMCINAYPGFKKMTKFCKTRVPKALEDRMDSMKDDPEAIKKFGVEYGAEVCRSLLDFGVQILHFYTLNLEKVVYGITDELGITSGLIDNSEEGDAKDMVAVGSAWARAGDTVKSSSGQGVVSEINADGTAIVVIDGKNVELAKGSYEKVF
;
A
#
# COMPACT_ATOMS: atom_id res chain seq x y z
N MET A 1 17.26 46.35 -26.67
CA MET A 1 17.52 45.47 -27.82
C MET A 1 16.50 44.32 -27.86
N PRO A 2 15.27 44.53 -28.37
CA PRO A 2 14.23 43.50 -28.36
C PRO A 2 13.87 43.02 -29.78
N ARG A 3 14.88 42.66 -30.59
CA ARG A 3 14.66 42.11 -31.95
C ARG A 3 15.39 40.80 -32.25
N GLN A 4 16.14 40.22 -31.29
CA GLN A 4 16.88 38.97 -31.50
C GLN A 4 16.36 37.75 -30.72
N CYS A 5 15.37 37.90 -29.84
CA CYS A 5 14.80 36.74 -29.11
C CYS A 5 13.62 36.06 -29.82
N ILE A 6 13.05 36.68 -30.86
CA ILE A 6 11.88 36.15 -31.58
C ILE A 6 12.29 35.22 -32.74
N GLU A 7 13.51 35.33 -33.28
CA GLU A 7 13.98 34.45 -34.37
C GLU A 7 14.42 33.06 -33.90
N LEU A 8 14.78 32.87 -32.62
CA LEU A 8 15.18 31.55 -32.11
C LEU A 8 14.00 30.60 -31.85
N LEU A 9 12.77 31.14 -31.75
CA LEU A 9 11.55 30.36 -31.50
C LEU A 9 10.87 29.88 -32.80
N LEU A 10 11.31 30.35 -33.97
CA LEU A 10 10.74 29.98 -35.27
C LEU A 10 11.52 28.89 -36.01
N THR A 11 12.61 28.36 -35.46
CA THR A 11 13.44 27.32 -36.10
C THR A 11 13.25 25.89 -35.55
N LEU A 12 12.39 25.67 -34.56
CA LEU A 12 12.08 24.34 -34.04
C LEU A 12 10.64 23.94 -34.41
N ASN A 13 10.56 23.09 -35.44
CA ASN A 13 9.34 22.62 -36.08
C ASN A 13 8.65 21.53 -35.24
N VAL A 14 7.91 21.92 -34.19
CA VAL A 14 7.05 20.99 -33.41
C VAL A 14 5.64 21.58 -33.28
N SER A 15 4.67 20.82 -33.79
CA SER A 15 3.23 21.12 -33.71
C SER A 15 2.76 21.00 -32.26
N ILE A 16 2.42 22.12 -31.62
CA ILE A 16 1.80 22.15 -30.29
C ILE A 16 0.44 22.84 -30.40
N GLY A 17 -0.60 22.12 -30.00
CA GLY A 17 -2.00 22.56 -30.04
C GLY A 17 -2.28 23.76 -29.14
N ARG A 18 -3.37 24.45 -29.45
CA ARG A 18 -3.78 25.79 -28.97
C ARG A 18 -4.10 25.92 -27.47
N HIS A 19 -3.82 24.91 -26.64
CA HIS A 19 -4.06 24.94 -25.19
C HIS A 19 -2.78 25.13 -24.35
N VAL A 20 -1.61 25.32 -24.98
CA VAL A 20 -0.32 25.54 -24.27
C VAL A 20 0.07 27.03 -24.18
N ILE A 21 -0.68 27.94 -24.82
CA ILE A 21 -0.37 29.37 -24.82
C ILE A 21 -0.74 30.05 -23.48
N ASP A 22 -1.70 29.52 -22.73
CA ASP A 22 -2.13 30.12 -21.46
C ASP A 22 -1.27 29.72 -20.25
N ALA A 23 -0.42 28.69 -20.37
CA ALA A 23 0.50 28.27 -19.30
C ALA A 23 1.84 29.03 -19.28
N ILE A 24 2.17 29.78 -20.34
CA ILE A 24 3.46 30.51 -20.46
C ILE A 24 3.40 31.90 -19.80
N ILE A 25 2.23 32.37 -19.37
CA ILE A 25 2.05 33.71 -18.77
C ILE A 25 2.19 33.70 -17.22
N ILE A 26 2.28 32.54 -16.56
CA ILE A 26 2.36 32.47 -15.08
C ILE A 26 3.77 32.16 -14.54
N VAL A 27 4.74 31.75 -15.38
CA VAL A 27 6.11 31.42 -14.94
C VAL A 27 7.16 32.38 -15.49
N VAL A 28 6.99 33.68 -15.24
CA VAL A 28 8.00 34.72 -15.53
C VAL A 28 8.60 35.40 -14.28
N PRO A 29 8.09 35.28 -13.04
CA PRO A 29 8.77 35.88 -11.89
C PRO A 29 9.57 34.92 -10.97
N LEU A 30 9.91 33.68 -11.39
CA LEU A 30 10.75 32.80 -10.54
C LEU A 30 12.16 32.49 -11.07
N VAL A 31 12.49 32.84 -12.32
CA VAL A 31 13.83 32.57 -12.89
C VAL A 31 14.80 33.75 -12.72
N CYS A 32 14.34 34.93 -12.26
CA CYS A 32 15.20 36.10 -12.05
C CYS A 32 15.86 36.20 -10.66
N HIS A 33 15.69 35.22 -9.76
CA HIS A 33 16.30 35.26 -8.42
C HIS A 33 17.53 34.35 -8.24
N VAL A 34 18.03 33.71 -9.30
CA VAL A 34 19.18 32.76 -9.22
C VAL A 34 20.38 33.15 -10.11
N ILE A 35 20.39 34.33 -10.74
CA ILE A 35 21.56 34.81 -11.53
C ILE A 35 22.13 36.15 -11.02
N ALA A 36 22.31 36.28 -9.70
CA ALA A 36 23.11 37.37 -9.14
C ALA A 36 23.78 36.95 -7.83
N GLY A 37 24.77 36.07 -7.93
CA GLY A 37 25.74 35.84 -6.87
C GLY A 37 26.97 36.73 -7.04
N GLN A 38 27.30 37.46 -5.96
CA GLN A 38 28.60 38.03 -5.57
C GLN A 38 29.19 39.21 -6.39
N ASP A 39 29.19 40.43 -5.81
CA ASP A 39 30.37 40.96 -5.09
C ASP A 39 30.24 42.44 -4.63
N LYS A 40 30.70 42.70 -3.40
CA LYS A 40 31.29 43.93 -2.81
C LYS A 40 30.46 45.14 -2.29
N CYS A 41 30.98 45.61 -1.13
CA CYS A 41 30.96 46.97 -0.53
C CYS A 41 29.66 47.45 0.13
N GLU A 42 29.60 47.52 1.47
CA GLU A 42 30.10 48.59 2.36
C GLU A 42 29.12 49.78 2.52
N LYS A 43 28.70 49.98 3.77
CA LYS A 43 28.27 51.22 4.46
C LYS A 43 27.90 52.44 3.59
N TYR A 44 26.65 52.93 3.71
CA TYR A 44 26.26 54.36 3.75
C TYR A 44 24.75 54.43 4.10
N ASP A 45 24.41 54.63 5.37
CA ASP A 45 23.99 55.89 6.04
C ASP A 45 22.72 56.59 5.49
N SER A 46 21.89 56.90 6.47
CA SER A 46 20.65 57.65 6.51
C SER A 46 20.66 58.99 5.76
N ARG A 47 19.54 59.29 5.06
CA ARG A 47 18.83 60.59 5.04
C ARG A 47 17.72 60.62 3.96
N TRP A 48 16.72 61.46 4.23
CA TRP A 48 15.53 61.83 3.42
C TRP A 48 14.35 60.85 3.55
N GLY A 49 13.20 61.18 4.13
CA GLY A 49 12.59 62.48 4.39
C GLY A 49 11.24 62.54 3.67
N ALA A 50 10.15 62.67 4.45
CA ALA A 50 8.75 62.65 4.04
C ALA A 50 8.35 63.70 2.96
N SER A 51 7.24 63.45 2.22
CA SER A 51 5.94 64.14 2.43
C SER A 51 5.01 64.18 1.20
N SER A 52 3.71 64.01 1.49
CA SER A 52 2.52 64.77 0.99
C SER A 52 1.96 64.61 -0.44
N SER A 53 0.77 63.99 -0.51
CA SER A 53 -0.53 64.46 -1.07
C SER A 53 -0.59 65.26 -2.38
N CYS A 54 -1.44 64.82 -3.32
CA CYS A 54 -2.24 65.67 -4.20
C CYS A 54 -3.57 64.98 -4.58
N ASP A 55 -4.67 65.60 -4.16
CA ASP A 55 -6.05 65.31 -4.54
C ASP A 55 -6.42 65.91 -5.92
N GLY A 56 -7.33 65.22 -6.61
CA GLY A 56 -8.47 65.81 -7.31
C GLY A 56 -8.28 66.33 -8.74
N PHE A 57 -9.01 65.73 -9.70
CA PHE A 57 -9.75 66.48 -10.73
C PHE A 57 -10.78 65.56 -11.44
N PHE A 58 -12.07 65.91 -11.33
CA PHE A 58 -13.19 65.37 -12.11
C PHE A 58 -13.75 66.49 -12.98
N PRO A 59 -14.25 66.19 -14.19
CA PRO A 59 -15.50 66.79 -14.65
C PRO A 59 -16.52 65.76 -15.13
N ARG A 60 -17.80 66.11 -14.96
CA ARG A 60 -18.99 65.28 -15.20
C ARG A 60 -19.54 65.40 -16.64
N ARG A 61 -19.91 64.22 -17.16
CA ARG A 61 -21.13 63.83 -17.93
C ARG A 61 -21.45 64.48 -19.28
N HIS A 62 -21.53 63.61 -20.30
CA HIS A 62 -22.70 63.53 -21.17
C HIS A 62 -23.20 62.09 -21.31
N ASN A 63 -24.52 61.94 -21.12
CA ASN A 63 -25.29 60.70 -21.20
C ASN A 63 -25.56 60.35 -22.67
N PHE A 64 -25.26 59.12 -23.08
CA PHE A 64 -25.97 58.45 -24.17
C PHE A 64 -26.46 57.09 -23.67
N HIS A 65 -27.76 56.88 -23.84
CA HIS A 65 -28.51 55.71 -23.36
C HIS A 65 -28.79 54.81 -24.57
N PHE A 66 -28.24 53.59 -24.56
CA PHE A 66 -28.61 52.51 -25.49
C PHE A 66 -29.08 51.32 -24.64
N PRO A 67 -30.22 50.68 -24.95
CA PRO A 67 -30.72 49.56 -24.17
C PRO A 67 -30.10 48.26 -24.65
N HIS A 68 -29.50 47.47 -23.75
CA HIS A 68 -29.22 46.06 -24.00
C HIS A 68 -29.47 45.22 -22.72
N PRO A 69 -29.89 43.96 -22.90
CA PRO A 69 -30.70 43.23 -21.94
C PRO A 69 -29.87 42.58 -20.83
N GLU A 70 -30.50 42.40 -19.67
CA GLU A 70 -29.99 41.67 -18.53
C GLU A 70 -29.55 40.24 -18.91
N ARG A 71 -28.28 39.93 -18.69
CA ARG A 71 -27.79 38.60 -18.35
C ARG A 71 -26.77 38.73 -17.24
N THR A 72 -27.19 38.45 -16.02
CA THR A 72 -26.30 38.20 -14.89
C THR A 72 -25.46 36.96 -15.18
N LEU A 73 -24.20 37.17 -15.60
CA LEU A 73 -23.17 36.16 -15.52
C LEU A 73 -22.80 35.98 -14.04
N SER A 74 -23.38 34.96 -13.42
CA SER A 74 -22.86 34.42 -12.16
C SER A 74 -21.46 33.90 -12.43
N THR A 75 -20.45 34.61 -11.93
CA THR A 75 -19.09 34.10 -11.84
C THR A 75 -19.10 33.01 -10.77
N MET A 76 -19.17 31.75 -11.21
CA MET A 76 -18.84 30.64 -10.33
C MET A 76 -17.37 30.79 -9.96
N SER A 77 -17.10 31.23 -8.74
CA SER A 77 -15.79 31.08 -8.12
C SER A 77 -15.44 29.60 -8.15
N ALA A 78 -14.27 29.27 -8.73
CA ALA A 78 -13.68 27.94 -8.55
C ALA A 78 -13.71 27.60 -7.05
N PRO A 79 -14.04 26.35 -6.67
CA PRO A 79 -13.94 25.95 -5.28
C PRO A 79 -12.51 26.22 -4.83
N THR A 80 -12.35 27.14 -3.89
CA THR A 80 -11.11 27.30 -3.15
C THR A 80 -10.90 25.97 -2.42
N GLU A 81 -9.98 25.15 -2.92
CA GLU A 81 -9.44 24.02 -2.16
C GLU A 81 -9.06 24.56 -0.79
N THR A 82 -9.74 24.08 0.23
CA THR A 82 -9.33 24.33 1.60
C THR A 82 -7.92 23.73 1.72
N PRO A 83 -6.92 24.47 2.23
CA PRO A 83 -5.60 23.89 2.45
C PRO A 83 -5.80 22.66 3.34
N ILE A 84 -5.54 21.47 2.80
CA ILE A 84 -5.52 20.25 3.60
C ILE A 84 -4.47 20.51 4.68
N ASP A 85 -4.86 20.38 5.94
CA ASP A 85 -3.94 20.48 7.07
C ASP A 85 -3.04 19.24 7.02
N VAL A 86 -1.98 19.29 6.21
CA VAL A 86 -1.06 18.16 5.96
C VAL A 86 -0.09 17.99 7.14
N ARG A 87 -0.64 17.85 8.34
CA ARG A 87 0.15 17.39 9.48
C ARG A 87 0.63 15.97 9.18
N PRO A 88 1.89 15.63 9.50
CA PRO A 88 2.35 14.26 9.37
C PRO A 88 1.45 13.29 10.12
N ASP A 89 1.34 12.06 9.61
CA ASP A 89 0.60 10.99 10.27
C ASP A 89 1.09 10.81 11.71
N PRO A 90 0.19 10.58 12.69
CA PRO A 90 0.62 10.06 13.97
C PRO A 90 1.27 8.68 13.79
N LYS A 91 2.22 8.34 14.66
CA LYS A 91 2.77 6.98 14.68
C LYS A 91 1.71 6.01 15.22
N ILE A 92 1.51 4.89 14.55
CA ILE A 92 0.50 3.89 14.92
C ILE A 92 0.73 3.38 16.34
N ILE A 93 1.99 3.20 16.75
CA ILE A 93 2.32 2.77 18.10
C ILE A 93 1.82 3.74 19.19
N ASP A 94 1.76 5.04 18.89
CA ASP A 94 1.24 6.02 19.83
C ASP A 94 -0.28 5.95 19.89
N LEU A 95 -0.95 5.67 18.76
CA LEU A 95 -2.39 5.39 18.75
C LEU A 95 -2.70 4.13 19.57
N LEU A 96 -1.95 3.04 19.37
CA LEU A 96 -2.11 1.78 20.12
C LEU A 96 -1.95 1.96 21.64
N LYS A 97 -1.11 2.90 22.08
CA LYS A 97 -0.88 3.18 23.50
C LYS A 97 -1.97 4.06 24.11
N ASN A 98 -2.58 4.94 23.31
CA ASN A 98 -3.51 5.97 23.79
C ASN A 98 -4.98 5.54 23.66
N GLU A 99 -5.30 4.62 22.77
CA GLU A 99 -6.66 4.11 22.62
C GLU A 99 -7.06 3.21 23.80
N PRO A 100 -8.31 3.30 24.29
CA PRO A 100 -8.79 2.42 25.35
C PRO A 100 -8.81 0.97 24.88
N ALA A 101 -8.18 0.07 25.64
CA ALA A 101 -8.15 -1.36 25.32
C ALA A 101 -9.54 -2.03 25.21
N SER A 102 -10.61 -1.37 25.68
CA SER A 102 -11.99 -1.84 25.57
C SER A 102 -12.63 -1.60 24.20
N ILE A 103 -11.98 -0.87 23.30
CA ILE A 103 -12.49 -0.56 21.96
C ILE A 103 -11.77 -1.45 20.94
N ALA A 104 -12.55 -2.23 20.18
CA ALA A 104 -12.05 -2.97 19.03
C ALA A 104 -11.88 -2.00 17.85
N HIS A 105 -10.66 -1.90 17.34
CA HIS A 105 -10.32 -1.14 16.13
C HIS A 105 -10.10 -2.08 14.94
N VAL A 106 -10.18 -1.49 13.75
CA VAL A 106 -9.94 -2.17 12.49
C VAL A 106 -8.72 -1.54 11.81
N SER A 107 -7.91 -2.34 11.13
CA SER A 107 -6.99 -1.84 10.11
C SER A 107 -7.18 -2.62 8.82
N LEU A 108 -6.90 -1.97 7.69
CA LEU A 108 -7.24 -2.48 6.37
C LEU A 108 -6.00 -2.52 5.49
N GLU A 109 -5.66 -3.68 4.92
CA GLU A 109 -4.58 -3.81 3.94
C GLU A 109 -5.13 -3.86 2.51
N TYR A 110 -4.49 -3.08 1.62
CA TYR A 110 -4.79 -3.04 0.19
C TYR A 110 -3.53 -3.23 -0.64
N PHE A 111 -3.71 -3.70 -1.87
CA PHE A 111 -2.62 -3.86 -2.82
C PHE A 111 -2.80 -3.01 -4.07
N PRO A 112 -1.69 -2.60 -4.73
CA PRO A 112 -1.73 -1.81 -5.95
C PRO A 112 -2.51 -2.51 -7.09
N PRO A 113 -3.63 -1.92 -7.57
CA PRO A 113 -4.36 -2.45 -8.73
C PRO A 113 -3.52 -2.42 -10.00
N ARG A 114 -3.95 -3.16 -11.02
CA ARG A 114 -3.18 -3.30 -12.28
C ARG A 114 -3.55 -2.30 -13.36
N THR A 115 -4.72 -1.67 -13.25
CA THR A 115 -5.26 -0.72 -14.22
C THR A 115 -5.52 0.62 -13.54
N GLU A 116 -5.48 1.70 -14.31
CA GLU A 116 -5.83 3.04 -13.79
C GLU A 116 -7.26 3.09 -13.25
N GLN A 117 -8.20 2.39 -13.91
CA GLN A 117 -9.57 2.28 -13.43
C GLN A 117 -9.63 1.54 -12.09
N GLY A 118 -8.87 0.47 -11.93
CA GLY A 118 -8.74 -0.24 -10.66
C GLY A 118 -8.19 0.65 -9.55
N VAL A 119 -7.22 1.54 -9.86
CA VAL A 119 -6.70 2.53 -8.89
C VAL A 119 -7.79 3.52 -8.47
N LYS A 120 -8.58 4.05 -9.41
CA LYS A 120 -9.71 4.94 -9.11
C LYS A 120 -10.76 4.26 -8.24
N ASN A 121 -11.09 3.01 -8.57
CA ASN A 121 -12.02 2.19 -7.78
C ASN A 121 -11.47 1.91 -6.38
N LEU A 122 -10.15 1.67 -6.26
CA LEU A 122 -9.49 1.48 -4.97
C LEU A 122 -9.57 2.72 -4.09
N HIS A 123 -9.25 3.90 -4.64
CA HIS A 123 -9.32 5.16 -3.89
C HIS A 123 -10.74 5.38 -3.31
N ALA A 124 -11.78 5.25 -4.16
CA ALA A 124 -13.16 5.39 -3.70
C ALA A 124 -13.53 4.38 -2.59
N ARG A 125 -13.03 3.14 -2.70
CA ARG A 125 -13.24 2.09 -1.69
C ARG A 125 -12.50 2.40 -0.39
N MET A 126 -11.25 2.83 -0.46
CA MET A 126 -10.45 3.19 0.72
C MET A 126 -11.17 4.28 1.53
N ASP A 127 -11.56 5.37 0.87
CA ASP A 127 -12.25 6.49 1.50
C ASP A 127 -13.55 6.04 2.18
N ARG A 128 -14.35 5.23 1.47
CA ARG A 128 -15.61 4.70 2.00
C ARG A 128 -15.39 3.74 3.18
N MET A 129 -14.45 2.80 3.07
CA MET A 129 -14.18 1.85 4.14
C MET A 129 -13.64 2.53 5.39
N LYS A 130 -12.76 3.52 5.24
CA LYS A 130 -12.25 4.32 6.36
C LYS A 130 -13.35 5.08 7.09
N ALA A 131 -14.25 5.72 6.35
CA ALA A 131 -15.37 6.45 6.93
C ALA A 131 -16.31 5.56 7.76
N ASN A 132 -16.42 4.27 7.41
CA ASN A 132 -17.46 3.39 7.94
C ASN A 132 -16.97 2.36 8.99
N THR A 133 -15.69 2.00 9.01
CA THR A 133 -15.20 0.83 9.78
C THR A 133 -14.45 1.16 11.06
N LYS A 134 -14.40 2.44 11.48
CA LYS A 134 -13.52 2.90 12.57
C LYS A 134 -12.06 2.49 12.33
N CYS A 135 -11.64 2.52 11.07
CA CYS A 135 -10.30 2.11 10.64
C CYS A 135 -9.24 3.00 11.31
N LEU A 136 -8.34 2.41 12.10
CA LEU A 136 -7.29 3.14 12.81
C LEU A 136 -6.13 3.48 11.86
N PHE A 137 -5.69 2.51 11.05
CA PHE A 137 -4.64 2.70 10.05
C PHE A 137 -4.87 1.79 8.84
N THR A 138 -4.17 2.08 7.76
CA THR A 138 -4.34 1.41 6.47
C THR A 138 -2.99 1.04 5.86
N ASP A 139 -2.84 -0.21 5.46
CA ASP A 139 -1.60 -0.80 4.97
C ASP A 139 -1.59 -0.83 3.44
N MET A 140 -0.53 -0.29 2.83
CA MET A 140 -0.30 -0.37 1.39
C MET A 140 0.79 -1.39 1.09
N THR A 141 0.44 -2.49 0.41
CA THR A 141 1.43 -3.51 0.08
C THR A 141 2.45 -3.01 -0.94
N TRP A 142 3.62 -3.63 -0.90
CA TRP A 142 4.76 -3.33 -1.76
C TRP A 142 5.16 -4.57 -2.55
N GLY A 143 5.14 -4.47 -3.88
CA GLY A 143 5.49 -5.57 -4.77
C GLY A 143 6.96 -5.96 -4.60
N ALA A 144 7.24 -7.26 -4.70
CA ALA A 144 8.60 -7.80 -4.62
C ALA A 144 9.55 -7.06 -5.59
N GLY A 145 10.77 -6.76 -5.11
CA GLY A 145 11.79 -6.01 -5.84
C GLY A 145 11.35 -4.62 -6.30
N GLY A 146 10.30 -4.05 -5.70
CA GLY A 146 9.84 -2.70 -6.06
C GLY A 146 9.04 -2.63 -7.33
N SER A 147 8.54 -3.77 -7.83
CA SER A 147 7.72 -3.84 -9.04
C SER A 147 6.46 -2.96 -9.02
N THR A 148 6.04 -2.47 -7.85
CA THR A 148 4.96 -1.49 -7.69
C THR A 148 5.37 -0.27 -6.87
N ALA A 149 6.67 -0.02 -6.66
CA ALA A 149 7.17 0.98 -5.70
C ALA A 149 6.46 2.34 -5.85
N ASP A 150 6.47 2.90 -7.06
CA ASP A 150 5.87 4.21 -7.34
C ASP A 150 4.36 4.23 -7.08
N LEU A 151 3.63 3.21 -7.55
CA LEU A 151 2.18 3.14 -7.37
C LEU A 151 1.81 2.90 -5.89
N SER A 152 2.57 2.08 -5.19
CA SER A 152 2.34 1.79 -3.76
C SER A 152 2.51 3.05 -2.92
N LEU A 153 3.58 3.81 -3.19
CA LEU A 153 3.81 5.11 -2.58
C LEU A 153 2.69 6.10 -2.93
N GLN A 154 2.24 6.18 -4.19
CA GLN A 154 1.14 7.07 -4.58
C GLN A 154 -0.16 6.75 -3.85
N ILE A 155 -0.52 5.47 -3.72
CA ILE A 155 -1.73 5.07 -2.99
C ILE A 155 -1.55 5.34 -1.49
N ALA A 156 -0.35 5.13 -0.92
CA ALA A 156 -0.06 5.45 0.47
C ALA A 156 -0.17 6.96 0.76
N LEU A 157 0.30 7.80 -0.16
CA LEU A 157 0.16 9.25 -0.09
C LEU A 157 -1.29 9.70 -0.28
N HIS A 158 -2.06 9.03 -1.13
CA HIS A 158 -3.48 9.26 -1.25
C HIS A 158 -4.19 8.98 0.07
N ALA A 159 -3.94 7.82 0.69
CA ALA A 159 -4.49 7.44 1.99
C ALA A 159 -4.22 8.51 3.06
N HIS A 160 -2.97 8.97 3.16
CA HIS A 160 -2.59 10.05 4.06
C HIS A 160 -3.41 11.33 3.81
N ARG A 161 -3.50 11.77 2.55
CA ARG A 161 -4.24 12.99 2.16
C ARG A 161 -5.74 12.90 2.39
N THR A 162 -6.32 11.70 2.36
CA THR A 162 -7.74 11.46 2.63
C THR A 162 -8.04 11.12 4.10
N GLY A 163 -7.06 11.29 4.99
CA GLY A 163 -7.24 11.20 6.44
C GLY A 163 -7.09 9.79 7.01
N HIS A 164 -6.55 8.85 6.25
CA HIS A 164 -6.04 7.60 6.81
C HIS A 164 -4.69 7.85 7.49
N VAL A 165 -4.41 7.07 8.53
CA VAL A 165 -3.04 6.89 9.02
C VAL A 165 -2.41 5.83 8.13
N SER A 166 -1.45 6.24 7.31
CA SER A 166 -0.86 5.41 6.27
C SER A 166 0.29 4.58 6.84
N ASN A 167 0.27 3.28 6.57
CA ASN A 167 1.30 2.32 6.93
C ASN A 167 1.86 1.68 5.65
N MET A 168 2.97 2.22 5.17
CA MET A 168 3.49 1.84 3.85
C MET A 168 4.40 0.61 3.99
N HIS A 169 4.11 -0.46 3.27
CA HIS A 169 5.06 -1.57 3.16
C HIS A 169 6.30 -1.12 2.41
N LEU A 170 7.46 -1.62 2.83
CA LEU A 170 8.71 -1.38 2.14
C LEU A 170 9.59 -2.62 2.20
N THR A 171 9.81 -3.25 1.05
CA THR A 171 10.80 -4.33 0.91
C THR A 171 12.19 -3.74 0.67
N CYS A 172 13.22 -4.28 1.32
CA CYS A 172 14.57 -3.74 1.22
C CYS A 172 15.50 -4.46 0.25
N THR A 173 15.11 -5.60 -0.30
CA THR A 173 15.96 -6.39 -1.21
C THR A 173 15.51 -6.27 -2.66
N ASN A 174 16.45 -6.41 -3.61
CA ASN A 174 16.22 -6.29 -5.05
C ASN A 174 15.66 -4.90 -5.48
N MET A 175 16.11 -3.83 -4.81
CA MET A 175 15.64 -2.44 -4.98
C MET A 175 16.78 -1.52 -5.46
N GLU A 176 17.59 -1.95 -6.42
CA GLU A 176 18.72 -1.13 -6.90
C GLU A 176 18.23 0.09 -7.71
N ARG A 177 18.89 1.23 -7.54
CA ARG A 177 18.72 2.41 -8.41
C ARG A 177 20.07 3.03 -8.74
N ASP A 178 20.33 3.22 -10.04
CA ASP A 178 21.55 3.84 -10.57
C ASP A 178 22.85 3.16 -10.08
N GLY A 179 22.86 1.83 -9.92
CA GLY A 179 24.03 1.10 -9.41
C GLY A 179 24.15 1.06 -7.88
N ASP A 180 23.24 1.70 -7.15
CA ASP A 180 23.23 1.72 -5.68
C ASP A 180 22.09 0.83 -5.14
N PRO A 181 22.42 -0.25 -4.39
CA PRO A 181 21.44 -1.20 -3.87
C PRO A 181 20.63 -0.67 -2.67
N VAL A 182 20.97 0.50 -2.12
CA VAL A 182 20.30 1.15 -0.98
C VAL A 182 19.49 2.36 -1.43
N ARG A 183 19.90 3.03 -2.51
CA ARG A 183 19.33 4.31 -2.93
C ARG A 183 17.83 4.29 -3.16
N ALA A 184 17.26 3.27 -3.81
CA ALA A 184 15.81 3.25 -4.03
C ALA A 184 15.01 3.16 -2.72
N VAL A 185 15.54 2.43 -1.72
CA VAL A 185 14.95 2.33 -0.38
C VAL A 185 15.03 3.69 0.32
N HIS A 186 16.18 4.36 0.25
CA HIS A 186 16.35 5.71 0.83
C HIS A 186 15.40 6.73 0.18
N ASP A 187 15.33 6.75 -1.15
CA ASP A 187 14.45 7.65 -1.90
C ASP A 187 12.97 7.40 -1.55
N ALA A 188 12.56 6.14 -1.38
CA ALA A 188 11.19 5.79 -0.97
C ALA A 188 10.88 6.29 0.45
N LEU A 189 11.80 6.10 1.40
CA LEU A 189 11.66 6.61 2.78
C LEU A 189 11.60 8.14 2.81
N ARG A 190 12.45 8.82 2.03
CA ARG A 190 12.47 10.28 1.94
C ARG A 190 11.16 10.82 1.37
N GLN A 191 10.67 10.23 0.29
CA GLN A 191 9.39 10.62 -0.31
C GLN A 191 8.20 10.35 0.62
N ALA A 192 8.20 9.22 1.34
CA ALA A 192 7.18 8.95 2.36
C ALA A 192 7.23 10.01 3.47
N TYR A 193 8.43 10.33 3.97
CA TYR A 193 8.62 11.35 5.00
C TYR A 193 8.12 12.72 4.55
N ASP A 194 8.56 13.18 3.39
CA ASP A 194 8.23 14.50 2.83
C ASP A 194 6.74 14.60 2.48
N GLY A 195 6.13 13.47 2.13
CA GLY A 195 4.71 13.35 1.86
C GLY A 195 3.82 13.19 3.10
N GLY A 196 4.38 13.21 4.31
CA GLY A 196 3.65 13.18 5.57
C GLY A 196 3.42 11.78 6.17
N ILE A 197 3.81 10.71 5.47
CA ILE A 197 3.71 9.34 5.99
C ILE A 197 4.73 9.16 7.12
N ARG A 198 4.30 8.51 8.20
CA ARG A 198 5.14 8.27 9.39
C ARG A 198 5.15 6.82 9.85
N ASN A 199 4.58 5.88 9.08
CA ASN A 199 4.58 4.46 9.44
C ASN A 199 5.05 3.59 8.28
N ILE A 200 6.00 2.70 8.57
CA ILE A 200 6.61 1.79 7.61
C ILE A 200 6.51 0.35 8.11
N VAL A 201 6.05 -0.55 7.24
CA VAL A 201 6.18 -2.00 7.46
C VAL A 201 7.51 -2.45 6.85
N ALA A 202 8.49 -2.73 7.70
CA ALA A 202 9.83 -3.11 7.27
C ALA A 202 9.88 -4.61 6.89
N LEU A 203 10.09 -4.88 5.61
CA LEU A 203 10.06 -6.23 5.03
C LEU A 203 11.36 -6.51 4.27
N ARG A 204 11.76 -7.79 4.19
CA ARG A 204 12.86 -8.20 3.32
C ARG A 204 12.45 -8.11 1.85
N GLY A 205 11.26 -8.62 1.53
CA GLY A 205 10.84 -8.96 0.19
C GLY A 205 11.07 -10.44 -0.13
N ASP A 206 10.31 -10.91 -1.12
CA ASP A 206 10.43 -12.25 -1.68
C ASP A 206 11.61 -12.33 -2.66
N PRO A 207 12.19 -13.53 -2.88
CA PRO A 207 13.13 -13.74 -3.97
C PRO A 207 12.56 -13.28 -5.32
N PRO A 208 13.39 -12.86 -6.28
CA PRO A 208 12.94 -12.60 -7.65
C PRO A 208 12.18 -13.80 -8.23
N GLU A 209 11.14 -13.52 -9.01
CA GLU A 209 10.28 -14.56 -9.57
C GLU A 209 11.09 -15.55 -10.44
N GLY A 210 10.91 -16.86 -10.19
CA GLY A 210 11.67 -17.92 -10.86
C GLY A 210 12.92 -18.41 -10.09
N THR A 211 13.33 -17.72 -9.03
CA THR A 211 14.39 -18.17 -8.12
C THR A 211 13.81 -18.69 -6.81
N LYS A 212 14.23 -19.89 -6.37
CA LYS A 212 13.83 -20.44 -5.07
C LYS A 212 14.67 -19.90 -3.91
N GLU A 213 15.90 -19.50 -4.22
CA GLU A 213 16.90 -19.04 -3.26
C GLU A 213 17.10 -17.54 -3.44
N TRP A 214 17.03 -16.80 -2.34
CA TRP A 214 17.38 -15.38 -2.33
C TRP A 214 18.90 -15.25 -2.14
N THR A 215 19.54 -14.36 -2.89
CA THR A 215 20.96 -14.02 -2.76
C THR A 215 21.12 -12.53 -2.45
N ALA A 216 21.96 -12.21 -1.46
CA ALA A 216 22.25 -10.83 -1.10
C ALA A 216 22.93 -10.07 -2.25
N THR A 217 22.44 -8.87 -2.55
CA THR A 217 23.17 -7.91 -3.38
C THR A 217 24.33 -7.34 -2.55
N GLU A 218 25.54 -7.35 -3.10
CA GLU A 218 26.71 -6.79 -2.43
C GLU A 218 26.47 -5.30 -2.11
N GLY A 219 26.72 -4.90 -0.85
CA GLY A 219 26.46 -3.54 -0.37
C GLY A 219 24.98 -3.20 -0.13
N GLY A 220 24.05 -4.12 -0.41
CA GLY A 220 22.61 -3.95 -0.18
C GLY A 220 22.13 -4.51 1.16
N PHE A 221 20.82 -4.38 1.39
CA PHE A 221 20.16 -5.01 2.53
C PHE A 221 20.09 -6.53 2.36
N SER A 222 20.18 -7.28 3.45
CA SER A 222 20.01 -8.73 3.43
C SER A 222 18.69 -9.20 4.04
N CYS A 223 18.15 -8.41 4.96
CA CYS A 223 16.98 -8.82 5.72
C CYS A 223 16.19 -7.61 6.24
N ALA A 224 14.97 -7.86 6.71
CA ALA A 224 14.13 -6.81 7.29
C ALA A 224 14.78 -6.12 8.50
N LEU A 225 15.62 -6.84 9.27
CA LEU A 225 16.38 -6.27 10.39
C LEU A 225 17.32 -5.15 9.93
N ASP A 226 17.97 -5.30 8.77
CA ASP A 226 18.85 -4.26 8.22
C ASP A 226 18.05 -2.99 7.88
N LEU A 227 16.83 -3.15 7.35
CA LEU A 227 15.94 -2.03 7.06
C LEU A 227 15.50 -1.32 8.36
N VAL A 228 15.14 -2.06 9.41
CA VAL A 228 14.78 -1.46 10.71
C VAL A 228 15.95 -0.62 11.24
N ARG A 229 17.17 -1.18 11.26
CA ARG A 229 18.39 -0.48 11.69
C ARG A 229 18.64 0.77 10.86
N TYR A 230 18.53 0.65 9.53
CA TYR A 230 18.74 1.75 8.61
C TYR A 230 17.76 2.91 8.81
N ILE A 231 16.46 2.60 8.99
CA ILE A 231 15.45 3.62 9.28
C ILE A 231 15.79 4.33 10.60
N ARG A 232 16.14 3.58 11.65
CA ARG A 232 16.51 4.16 12.95
C ARG A 232 17.78 5.01 12.88
N GLU A 233 18.78 4.59 12.11
CA GLU A 233 20.03 5.33 11.95
C GLU A 233 19.85 6.64 11.15
N ASN A 234 19.04 6.61 10.08
CA ASN A 234 18.95 7.74 9.14
C ASN A 234 17.75 8.67 9.41
N PHE A 235 16.70 8.18 10.07
CA PHE A 235 15.48 8.94 10.35
C PHE A 235 15.11 8.96 11.85
N GLY A 236 15.91 8.33 12.72
CA GLY A 236 15.68 8.34 14.16
C GLY A 236 14.33 7.75 14.56
N ASP A 237 13.59 8.49 15.38
CA ASP A 237 12.26 8.12 15.88
C ASP A 237 11.12 8.78 15.09
N ASP A 238 11.42 9.38 13.92
CA ASP A 238 10.40 10.04 13.11
C ASP A 238 9.43 9.02 12.48
N PHE A 239 9.85 7.79 12.23
CA PHE A 239 8.98 6.72 11.73
C PHE A 239 8.53 5.78 12.86
N GLY A 240 7.25 5.43 12.88
CA GLY A 240 6.77 4.18 13.46
C GLY A 240 7.13 3.01 12.54
N ILE A 241 7.63 1.92 13.10
CA ILE A 241 8.08 0.76 12.33
C ILE A 241 7.30 -0.47 12.79
N SER A 242 6.65 -1.17 11.87
CA SER A 242 6.15 -2.52 12.13
C SER A 242 6.93 -3.57 11.35
N VAL A 243 6.89 -4.80 11.82
CA VAL A 243 7.54 -5.94 11.18
C VAL A 243 6.59 -7.14 11.10
N ALA A 244 6.79 -7.99 10.10
CA ALA A 244 6.03 -9.23 9.96
C ALA A 244 6.40 -10.25 11.05
N GLY A 245 5.40 -10.90 11.63
CA GLY A 245 5.52 -12.09 12.48
C GLY A 245 4.84 -13.30 11.83
N TYR A 246 5.34 -14.51 12.09
CA TYR A 246 4.84 -15.73 11.45
C TYR A 246 4.44 -16.76 12.52
N PRO A 247 3.16 -16.78 12.95
CA PRO A 247 2.69 -17.66 14.02
C PRO A 247 2.98 -19.16 13.79
N GLU A 248 3.03 -19.57 12.53
CA GLU A 248 3.25 -20.96 12.10
C GLU A 248 4.67 -21.21 11.55
N GLY A 249 5.53 -20.20 11.63
CA GLY A 249 6.85 -20.15 11.01
C GLY A 249 6.83 -19.53 9.62
N HIS A 250 7.95 -18.90 9.23
CA HIS A 250 8.09 -18.32 7.90
C HIS A 250 8.05 -19.43 6.82
N PRO A 251 7.41 -19.23 5.64
CA PRO A 251 7.28 -20.29 4.62
C PRO A 251 8.59 -20.99 4.20
N ASN A 252 9.71 -20.25 4.19
CA ASN A 252 11.07 -20.78 3.93
C ASN A 252 11.63 -21.67 5.05
N ARG A 253 11.01 -21.71 6.23
CA ARG A 253 11.32 -22.60 7.36
C ARG A 253 10.31 -23.74 7.52
N ILE A 254 9.25 -23.74 6.71
CA ILE A 254 8.25 -24.78 6.73
C ILE A 254 8.69 -25.90 5.78
N SER A 255 9.02 -27.05 6.36
CA SER A 255 9.50 -28.23 5.64
C SER A 255 8.38 -29.25 5.46
N GLU A 256 8.45 -30.02 4.37
CA GLU A 256 7.64 -31.23 4.18
C GLU A 256 8.14 -32.33 5.12
N LEU A 257 7.21 -33.12 5.67
CA LEU A 257 7.50 -34.25 6.53
C LEU A 257 7.26 -35.59 5.84
N THR A 258 8.13 -36.55 6.13
CA THR A 258 7.87 -37.97 5.87
C THR A 258 6.81 -38.52 6.82
N ALA A 259 6.25 -39.70 6.50
CA ALA A 259 5.26 -40.36 7.37
C ALA A 259 5.81 -40.65 8.78
N GLU A 260 7.08 -41.07 8.89
CA GLU A 260 7.75 -41.34 10.18
C GLU A 260 7.95 -40.04 10.99
N GLU A 261 8.30 -38.94 10.33
CA GLU A 261 8.41 -37.63 10.98
C GLU A 261 7.05 -37.12 11.47
N CYS A 262 5.95 -37.42 10.77
CA CYS A 262 4.61 -37.04 11.21
C CYS A 262 4.21 -37.72 12.54
N GLU A 263 4.65 -38.97 12.76
CA GLU A 263 4.36 -39.70 14.00
C GLU A 263 5.14 -39.15 15.20
N SER A 264 6.34 -38.60 14.94
CA SER A 264 7.28 -38.12 15.97
C SER A 264 7.19 -36.63 16.29
N MET A 265 6.27 -35.87 15.68
CA MET A 265 6.10 -34.43 15.94
C MET A 265 5.86 -34.10 17.42
N SER A 266 6.43 -33.00 17.89
CA SER A 266 6.10 -32.46 19.22
C SER A 266 4.67 -31.89 19.28
N GLU A 267 4.18 -31.57 20.48
CA GLU A 267 2.87 -30.91 20.63
C GLU A 267 2.86 -29.50 20.01
N SER A 268 3.96 -28.75 20.15
CA SER A 268 4.13 -27.42 19.53
C SER A 268 4.15 -27.50 18.00
N GLU A 269 4.82 -28.50 17.45
CA GLU A 269 4.83 -28.76 16.01
C GLU A 269 3.43 -29.09 15.48
N ARG A 270 2.65 -29.93 16.19
CA ARG A 270 1.25 -30.20 15.82
C ARG A 270 0.38 -28.95 15.86
N GLY A 271 0.69 -28.00 16.73
CA GLY A 271 0.02 -26.70 16.80
C GLY A 271 0.27 -25.80 15.58
N ARG A 272 1.38 -26.02 14.86
CA ARG A 272 1.82 -25.22 13.69
C ARG A 272 1.81 -25.99 12.37
N CYS A 273 1.47 -27.28 12.38
CA CYS A 273 1.51 -28.09 11.16
C CYS A 273 0.26 -27.89 10.30
N CYS A 274 0.41 -28.03 8.98
CA CYS A 274 -0.70 -28.07 8.04
C CYS A 274 -0.56 -29.28 7.11
N THR A 275 -1.68 -29.82 6.63
CA THR A 275 -1.69 -30.88 5.63
C THR A 275 -2.44 -30.40 4.40
N HIS A 276 -1.79 -30.48 3.23
CA HIS A 276 -2.37 -30.13 1.93
C HIS A 276 -2.09 -31.25 0.94
N ASP A 277 -3.13 -31.71 0.23
CA ASP A 277 -3.02 -32.77 -0.79
C ASP A 277 -2.31 -34.06 -0.28
N GLY A 278 -2.50 -34.41 1.00
CA GLY A 278 -1.88 -35.57 1.64
C GLY A 278 -0.43 -35.38 2.08
N VAL A 279 0.14 -34.18 1.91
CA VAL A 279 1.48 -33.81 2.34
C VAL A 279 1.42 -32.94 3.58
N THR A 280 2.16 -33.31 4.62
CA THR A 280 2.22 -32.55 5.88
C THR A 280 3.43 -31.64 5.89
N TYR A 281 3.22 -30.41 6.34
CA TYR A 281 4.22 -29.37 6.44
C TYR A 281 4.27 -28.81 7.85
N VAL A 282 5.47 -28.51 8.35
CA VAL A 282 5.63 -27.88 9.67
C VAL A 282 6.89 -27.02 9.73
N CYS A 283 6.85 -25.96 10.53
CA CYS A 283 8.07 -25.33 11.05
C CYS A 283 8.53 -26.11 12.29
N LYS A 284 9.60 -26.90 12.12
CA LYS A 284 10.19 -27.72 13.19
C LYS A 284 10.61 -26.84 14.36
N ASP A 285 10.59 -27.39 15.58
CA ASP A 285 10.88 -26.61 16.80
C ASP A 285 12.21 -25.86 16.72
N ASP A 286 13.28 -26.50 16.22
CA ASP A 286 14.61 -25.87 16.05
C ASP A 286 14.61 -24.69 15.07
N ASP A 287 13.76 -24.73 14.04
CA ASP A 287 13.63 -23.62 13.09
C ASP A 287 12.72 -22.52 13.64
N TYR A 288 11.68 -22.88 14.39
CA TYR A 288 10.82 -21.92 15.06
C TYR A 288 11.57 -21.10 16.10
N VAL A 289 12.50 -21.71 16.86
CA VAL A 289 13.39 -20.98 17.77
C VAL A 289 14.18 -19.90 17.03
N LYS A 290 14.77 -20.22 15.87
CA LYS A 290 15.52 -19.25 15.06
C LYS A 290 14.64 -18.11 14.55
N GLU A 291 13.39 -18.41 14.17
CA GLU A 291 12.43 -17.38 13.73
C GLU A 291 12.04 -16.45 14.89
N MET A 292 11.86 -16.98 16.09
CA MET A 292 11.57 -16.19 17.29
C MET A 292 12.77 -15.33 17.72
N ASP A 293 13.99 -15.86 17.66
CA ASP A 293 15.22 -15.11 17.92
C ASP A 293 15.38 -13.96 16.92
N TYR A 294 15.20 -14.23 15.61
CA TYR A 294 15.26 -13.21 14.58
C TYR A 294 14.13 -12.17 14.70
N LEU A 295 12.93 -12.58 15.10
CA LEU A 295 11.84 -11.64 15.40
C LEU A 295 12.19 -10.73 16.57
N LYS A 296 12.78 -11.28 17.64
CA LYS A 296 13.27 -10.51 18.79
C LYS A 296 14.35 -9.51 18.37
N GLU A 297 15.29 -9.90 17.52
CA GLU A 297 16.32 -8.99 16.99
C GLU A 297 15.72 -7.80 16.23
N LYS A 298 14.67 -8.03 15.41
CA LYS A 298 13.96 -6.93 14.70
C LYS A 298 13.30 -5.96 15.68
N VAL A 299 12.69 -6.48 16.74
CA VAL A 299 12.06 -5.64 17.79
C VAL A 299 13.13 -4.87 18.55
N ASP A 300 14.23 -5.51 18.94
CA ASP A 300 15.33 -4.88 19.67
C ASP A 300 16.05 -3.80 18.84
N ALA A 301 16.09 -3.96 17.51
CA ALA A 301 16.61 -2.95 16.61
C ALA A 301 15.71 -1.70 16.50
N GLY A 302 14.48 -1.77 17.03
CA GLY A 302 13.58 -0.62 17.13
C GLY A 302 12.26 -0.78 16.39
N ALA A 303 11.81 -1.99 16.05
CA ALA A 303 10.43 -2.17 15.58
C ALA A 303 9.43 -1.96 16.73
N ASP A 304 8.37 -1.21 16.47
CA ASP A 304 7.39 -0.73 17.46
C ASP A 304 6.26 -1.73 17.71
N PHE A 305 5.86 -2.50 16.70
CA PHE A 305 4.83 -3.53 16.82
C PHE A 305 4.96 -4.58 15.71
N ILE A 306 4.23 -5.68 15.86
CA ILE A 306 4.24 -6.82 14.93
C ILE A 306 2.88 -6.94 14.26
N ILE A 307 2.85 -7.17 12.94
CA ILE A 307 1.65 -7.63 12.22
C ILE A 307 1.91 -9.08 11.81
N THR A 308 1.01 -9.99 12.17
CA THR A 308 1.20 -11.41 11.86
C THR A 308 0.78 -11.73 10.44
N GLN A 309 1.44 -12.70 9.81
CA GLN A 309 0.89 -13.44 8.68
C GLN A 309 -0.51 -13.97 9.02
N MET A 310 -1.33 -14.16 7.98
CA MET A 310 -2.67 -14.72 8.11
C MET A 310 -2.68 -16.10 8.76
N PHE A 311 -3.77 -16.39 9.47
CA PHE A 311 -4.10 -17.69 10.07
C PHE A 311 -5.62 -17.88 10.04
N PHE A 312 -6.09 -19.12 10.17
CA PHE A 312 -7.53 -19.44 10.28
C PHE A 312 -7.95 -19.89 11.69
N ASP A 313 -7.00 -20.29 12.54
CA ASP A 313 -7.28 -20.72 13.91
C ASP A 313 -6.78 -19.67 14.92
N ALA A 314 -7.69 -19.13 15.73
CA ALA A 314 -7.33 -18.15 16.75
C ALA A 314 -6.31 -18.68 17.77
N GLU A 315 -6.29 -20.00 18.04
CA GLU A 315 -5.32 -20.60 18.98
C GLU A 315 -3.88 -20.51 18.49
N VAL A 316 -3.67 -20.51 17.17
CA VAL A 316 -2.34 -20.29 16.56
C VAL A 316 -1.82 -18.90 16.96
N PHE A 317 -2.66 -17.87 16.85
CA PHE A 317 -2.29 -16.52 17.25
C PHE A 317 -2.07 -16.40 18.76
N LYS A 318 -2.96 -16.96 19.58
CA LYS A 318 -2.83 -16.91 21.05
C LYS A 318 -1.53 -17.56 21.51
N THR A 319 -1.19 -18.71 20.93
CA THR A 319 0.08 -19.42 21.18
C THR A 319 1.27 -18.55 20.80
N PHE A 320 1.24 -17.95 19.60
CA PHE A 320 2.30 -17.07 19.13
C PHE A 320 2.50 -15.83 20.02
N VAL A 321 1.43 -15.21 20.50
CA VAL A 321 1.53 -14.08 21.45
C VAL A 321 2.18 -14.55 22.76
N ASN A 322 1.76 -15.69 23.31
CA ASN A 322 2.37 -16.26 24.51
C ASN A 322 3.86 -16.56 24.31
N ASP A 323 4.25 -17.09 23.15
CA ASP A 323 5.64 -17.34 22.80
C ASP A 323 6.43 -16.03 22.65
N CYS A 324 5.87 -14.99 22.01
CA CYS A 324 6.47 -13.66 21.98
C CYS A 324 6.82 -13.18 23.40
N ARG A 325 5.90 -13.34 24.37
CA ARG A 325 6.16 -12.95 25.76
C ARG A 325 7.28 -13.78 26.41
N LYS A 326 7.35 -15.10 26.14
CA LYS A 326 8.45 -15.96 26.62
C LYS A 326 9.81 -15.53 26.07
N TRP A 327 9.86 -15.03 24.84
CA TRP A 327 11.07 -14.48 24.18
C TRP A 327 11.40 -13.03 24.61
N GLY A 328 10.63 -12.44 25.53
CA GLY A 328 10.81 -11.07 25.97
C GLY A 328 10.37 -10.02 24.94
N ILE A 329 9.62 -10.42 23.92
CA ILE A 329 8.97 -9.49 22.99
C ILE A 329 7.73 -8.94 23.70
N VAL A 330 7.73 -7.64 24.03
CA VAL A 330 6.65 -6.98 24.78
C VAL A 330 5.84 -6.00 23.96
N CYS A 331 6.25 -5.72 22.72
CA CYS A 331 5.50 -4.85 21.83
C CYS A 331 4.12 -5.46 21.46
N PRO A 332 3.17 -4.62 20.98
CA PRO A 332 1.89 -5.11 20.49
C PRO A 332 2.06 -6.09 19.32
N VAL A 333 1.21 -7.11 19.30
CA VAL A 333 1.12 -8.09 18.20
C VAL A 333 -0.29 -7.98 17.64
N VAL A 334 -0.40 -7.62 16.36
CA VAL A 334 -1.65 -7.39 15.65
C VAL A 334 -1.95 -8.60 14.77
N PRO A 335 -3.11 -9.27 14.93
CA PRO A 335 -3.48 -10.42 14.11
C PRO A 335 -3.83 -9.99 12.67
N GLY A 336 -3.12 -10.54 11.70
CA GLY A 336 -3.51 -10.49 10.29
C GLY A 336 -4.59 -11.51 9.96
N LEU A 337 -5.69 -11.06 9.35
CA LEU A 337 -6.91 -11.83 9.15
C LEU A 337 -7.26 -11.89 7.67
N MET A 338 -7.25 -13.11 7.11
CA MET A 338 -7.64 -13.33 5.71
C MET A 338 -9.15 -13.50 5.58
N CYS A 339 -9.79 -12.63 4.81
CA CYS A 339 -11.21 -12.75 4.51
C CYS A 339 -11.48 -13.86 3.49
N ILE A 340 -12.32 -14.84 3.86
CA ILE A 340 -12.75 -15.91 2.95
C ILE A 340 -13.84 -15.37 2.02
N ASN A 341 -13.46 -15.01 0.80
CA ASN A 341 -14.37 -14.47 -0.21
C ASN A 341 -14.85 -15.50 -1.24
N ALA A 342 -14.01 -16.50 -1.55
CA ALA A 342 -14.30 -17.49 -2.59
C ALA A 342 -13.47 -18.77 -2.38
N TYR A 343 -14.03 -19.93 -2.74
CA TYR A 343 -13.38 -21.23 -2.57
C TYR A 343 -12.03 -21.37 -3.30
N PRO A 344 -11.89 -20.98 -4.60
CA PRO A 344 -10.60 -21.08 -5.28
C PRO A 344 -9.51 -20.22 -4.65
N GLY A 345 -9.87 -19.00 -4.22
CA GLY A 345 -8.95 -18.10 -3.52
C GLY A 345 -8.48 -18.68 -2.18
N PHE A 346 -9.42 -19.26 -1.42
CA PHE A 346 -9.14 -19.94 -0.17
C PHE A 346 -8.14 -21.10 -0.34
N LYS A 347 -8.38 -22.03 -1.27
CA LYS A 347 -7.45 -23.16 -1.52
C LYS A 347 -6.09 -22.69 -2.04
N LYS A 348 -6.06 -21.67 -2.90
CA LYS A 348 -4.80 -21.10 -3.42
C LYS A 348 -3.97 -20.49 -2.29
N MET A 349 -4.58 -19.65 -1.47
CA MET A 349 -3.87 -18.92 -0.42
C MET A 349 -3.37 -19.85 0.69
N THR A 350 -4.20 -20.80 1.11
CA THR A 350 -3.84 -21.78 2.15
C THR A 350 -2.63 -22.63 1.74
N LYS A 351 -2.61 -23.08 0.47
CA LYS A 351 -1.47 -23.81 -0.10
C LYS A 351 -0.22 -22.96 -0.23
N PHE A 352 -0.35 -21.71 -0.71
CA PHE A 352 0.78 -20.81 -0.91
C PHE A 352 1.46 -20.45 0.42
N CYS A 353 0.67 -20.09 1.43
CA CYS A 353 1.19 -19.70 2.74
C CYS A 353 1.56 -20.90 3.63
N LYS A 354 1.17 -22.12 3.26
CA LYS A 354 1.27 -23.33 4.11
C LYS A 354 0.67 -23.10 5.51
N THR A 355 -0.45 -22.39 5.57
CA THR A 355 -1.15 -22.10 6.83
C THR A 355 -2.03 -23.29 7.22
N ARG A 356 -2.17 -23.52 8.53
CA ARG A 356 -3.05 -24.53 9.11
C ARG A 356 -4.50 -24.11 8.95
N VAL A 357 -5.27 -25.03 8.39
CA VAL A 357 -6.71 -24.94 8.23
C VAL A 357 -7.35 -25.96 9.17
N PRO A 358 -8.17 -25.56 10.15
CA PRO A 358 -8.91 -26.52 10.98
C PRO A 358 -9.72 -27.49 10.12
N LYS A 359 -9.72 -28.79 10.45
CA LYS A 359 -10.38 -29.80 9.61
C LYS A 359 -11.87 -29.51 9.40
N ALA A 360 -12.55 -29.04 10.45
CA ALA A 360 -13.94 -28.62 10.36
C ALA A 360 -14.17 -27.45 9.39
N LEU A 361 -13.22 -26.50 9.31
CA LEU A 361 -13.27 -25.41 8.33
C LEU A 361 -13.10 -25.96 6.91
N GLU A 362 -12.11 -26.84 6.69
CA GLU A 362 -11.88 -27.44 5.38
C GLU A 362 -13.09 -28.25 4.89
N ASP A 363 -13.60 -29.16 5.71
CA ASP A 363 -14.76 -30.00 5.36
C ASP A 363 -16.00 -29.15 5.07
N ARG A 364 -16.18 -28.07 5.83
CA ARG A 364 -17.27 -27.12 5.59
C ARG A 364 -17.09 -26.42 4.25
N MET A 365 -15.91 -25.86 3.96
CA MET A 365 -15.62 -25.21 2.69
C MET A 365 -15.82 -26.13 1.49
N ASP A 366 -15.36 -27.38 1.58
CA ASP A 366 -15.48 -28.39 0.52
C ASP A 366 -16.95 -28.73 0.21
N SER A 367 -17.82 -28.75 1.24
CA SER A 367 -19.25 -29.06 1.08
C SER A 367 -20.04 -28.00 0.29
N MET A 368 -19.50 -26.79 0.13
CA MET A 368 -20.14 -25.62 -0.49
C MET A 368 -19.28 -24.99 -1.59
N LYS A 369 -18.26 -25.71 -2.08
CA LYS A 369 -17.31 -25.23 -3.10
C LYS A 369 -17.95 -24.70 -4.39
N ASP A 370 -19.15 -25.19 -4.72
CA ASP A 370 -19.90 -24.85 -5.93
C ASP A 370 -20.97 -23.76 -5.69
N ASP A 371 -21.05 -23.19 -4.47
CA ASP A 371 -21.99 -22.12 -4.09
C ASP A 371 -21.24 -20.87 -3.58
N PRO A 372 -20.92 -19.91 -4.47
CA PRO A 372 -20.17 -18.71 -4.11
C PRO A 372 -20.85 -17.83 -3.05
N GLU A 373 -22.18 -17.77 -3.04
CA GLU A 373 -22.91 -16.94 -2.08
C GLU A 373 -22.93 -17.59 -0.69
N ALA A 374 -23.08 -18.92 -0.62
CA ALA A 374 -22.89 -19.65 0.63
C ALA A 374 -21.46 -19.47 1.17
N ILE A 375 -20.44 -19.52 0.31
CA ILE A 375 -19.03 -19.29 0.68
C ILE A 375 -18.83 -17.92 1.31
N LYS A 376 -19.33 -16.85 0.69
CA LYS A 376 -19.21 -15.50 1.26
C LYS A 376 -19.91 -15.39 2.61
N LYS A 377 -21.15 -15.90 2.72
CA LYS A 377 -21.92 -15.86 3.96
C LYS A 377 -21.18 -16.59 5.08
N PHE A 378 -20.70 -17.79 4.82
CA PHE A 378 -19.93 -18.56 5.79
C PHE A 378 -18.58 -17.89 6.12
N GLY A 379 -17.92 -17.28 5.14
CA GLY A 379 -16.68 -16.53 5.36
C GLY A 379 -16.87 -15.35 6.33
N VAL A 380 -18.04 -14.69 6.29
CA VAL A 380 -18.44 -13.69 7.28
C VAL A 380 -18.66 -14.31 8.66
N GLU A 381 -19.47 -15.35 8.75
CA GLU A 381 -19.80 -16.03 10.01
C GLU A 381 -18.53 -16.56 10.71
N TYR A 382 -17.69 -17.29 9.98
CA TYR A 382 -16.44 -17.85 10.48
C TYR A 382 -15.41 -16.77 10.83
N GLY A 383 -15.27 -15.75 9.98
CA GLY A 383 -14.38 -14.61 10.25
C GLY A 383 -14.77 -13.88 11.53
N ALA A 384 -16.06 -13.68 11.78
CA ALA A 384 -16.58 -13.08 13.00
C ALA A 384 -16.34 -13.97 14.23
N GLU A 385 -16.46 -15.29 14.11
CA GLU A 385 -16.12 -16.24 15.18
C GLU A 385 -14.64 -16.13 15.60
N VAL A 386 -13.73 -16.16 14.62
CA VAL A 386 -12.28 -16.01 14.86
C VAL A 386 -12.00 -14.65 15.51
N CYS A 387 -12.55 -13.56 14.96
CA CYS A 387 -12.36 -12.22 15.51
C CYS A 387 -12.87 -12.10 16.95
N ARG A 388 -14.03 -12.69 17.27
CA ARG A 388 -14.58 -12.68 18.63
C ARG A 388 -13.64 -13.40 19.61
N SER A 389 -13.10 -14.55 19.22
CA SER A 389 -12.09 -15.29 19.99
C SER A 389 -10.80 -14.48 20.24
N LEU A 390 -10.40 -13.64 19.28
CA LEU A 390 -9.24 -12.74 19.42
C LEU A 390 -9.54 -11.55 20.33
N LEU A 391 -10.72 -10.94 20.19
CA LEU A 391 -11.16 -9.85 21.07
C LEU A 391 -11.30 -10.32 22.52
N ASP A 392 -11.86 -11.51 22.76
CA ASP A 392 -11.95 -12.13 24.09
C ASP A 392 -10.56 -12.41 24.70
N PHE A 393 -9.55 -12.66 23.86
CA PHE A 393 -8.15 -12.79 24.27
C PHE A 393 -7.48 -11.45 24.61
N GLY A 394 -8.11 -10.32 24.29
CA GLY A 394 -7.62 -8.98 24.57
C GLY A 394 -6.89 -8.30 23.40
N VAL A 395 -7.10 -8.76 22.17
CA VAL A 395 -6.65 -8.04 20.98
C VAL A 395 -7.43 -6.74 20.85
N GLN A 396 -6.71 -5.64 20.60
CA GLN A 396 -7.32 -4.32 20.41
C GLN A 396 -7.61 -3.99 18.95
N ILE A 397 -6.85 -4.58 18.01
CA ILE A 397 -6.96 -4.28 16.57
C ILE A 397 -7.07 -5.55 15.75
N LEU A 398 -8.05 -5.58 14.85
CA LEU A 398 -8.23 -6.62 13.85
C LEU A 398 -7.69 -6.11 12.50
N HIS A 399 -6.62 -6.70 11.99
CA HIS A 399 -6.01 -6.29 10.72
C HIS A 399 -6.50 -7.18 9.58
N PHE A 400 -7.29 -6.63 8.66
CA PHE A 400 -7.89 -7.38 7.57
C PHE A 400 -7.09 -7.28 6.28
N TYR A 401 -6.71 -8.44 5.75
CA TYR A 401 -6.30 -8.59 4.36
C TYR A 401 -7.53 -8.51 3.47
N THR A 402 -7.85 -7.31 2.98
CA THR A 402 -9.11 -7.03 2.29
C THR A 402 -9.19 -7.69 0.92
N LEU A 403 -8.03 -7.98 0.32
CA LEU A 403 -7.89 -8.32 -1.11
C LEU A 403 -8.52 -7.26 -2.02
N ASN A 404 -8.49 -6.00 -1.59
CA ASN A 404 -9.20 -4.89 -2.21
C ASN A 404 -10.72 -5.12 -2.28
N LEU A 405 -11.30 -5.93 -1.40
CA LEU A 405 -12.74 -6.22 -1.29
C LEU A 405 -13.30 -5.74 0.06
N GLU A 406 -14.56 -5.30 0.07
CA GLU A 406 -15.17 -4.70 1.27
C GLU A 406 -16.27 -5.56 1.91
N LYS A 407 -17.03 -6.35 1.14
CA LYS A 407 -18.23 -7.04 1.62
C LYS A 407 -18.00 -7.96 2.81
N VAL A 408 -16.98 -8.81 2.75
CA VAL A 408 -16.71 -9.75 3.85
C VAL A 408 -16.17 -9.03 5.09
N VAL A 409 -15.33 -8.01 4.91
CA VAL A 409 -14.86 -7.17 6.03
C VAL A 409 -16.05 -6.52 6.74
N TYR A 410 -16.97 -5.94 5.96
CA TYR A 410 -18.18 -5.30 6.48
C TYR A 410 -19.11 -6.28 7.19
N GLY A 411 -19.33 -7.45 6.61
CA GLY A 411 -20.11 -8.50 7.26
C GLY A 411 -19.50 -8.90 8.60
N ILE A 412 -18.18 -9.09 8.66
CA ILE A 412 -17.49 -9.43 9.91
C ILE A 412 -17.66 -8.30 10.94
N THR A 413 -17.46 -7.04 10.55
CA THR A 413 -17.58 -5.92 11.50
C THR A 413 -19.02 -5.68 11.96
N ASP A 414 -20.02 -5.96 11.13
CA ASP A 414 -21.44 -5.92 11.50
C ASP A 414 -21.79 -7.04 12.50
N GLU A 415 -21.35 -8.28 12.24
CA GLU A 415 -21.54 -9.44 13.15
C GLU A 415 -20.86 -9.26 14.52
N LEU A 416 -19.78 -8.48 14.56
CA LEU A 416 -19.09 -8.11 15.80
C LEU A 416 -19.74 -6.91 16.51
N GLY A 417 -20.70 -6.23 15.87
CA GLY A 417 -21.30 -4.99 16.39
C GLY A 417 -20.34 -3.80 16.42
N ILE A 418 -19.21 -3.88 15.69
CA ILE A 418 -18.28 -2.75 15.50
C ILE A 418 -18.92 -1.71 14.59
N THR A 419 -19.62 -2.20 13.55
CA THR A 419 -20.42 -1.45 12.58
C THR A 419 -21.85 -1.95 12.58
N SER A 420 -22.73 -1.32 11.79
CA SER A 420 -24.12 -1.76 11.67
C SER A 420 -24.65 -1.52 10.25
N GLY A 421 -25.06 -2.58 9.57
CA GLY A 421 -25.73 -2.52 8.26
C GLY A 421 -24.82 -2.11 7.10
N LEU A 422 -23.50 -2.28 7.23
CA LEU A 422 -22.57 -1.99 6.15
C LEU A 422 -22.60 -3.05 5.06
N ILE A 423 -22.83 -4.32 5.40
CA ILE A 423 -22.85 -5.42 4.42
C ILE A 423 -23.89 -5.18 3.32
N ASP A 424 -25.06 -4.65 3.67
CA ASP A 424 -26.14 -4.33 2.71
C ASP A 424 -25.78 -3.15 1.79
N ASN A 425 -24.84 -2.32 2.21
CA ASN A 425 -24.36 -1.17 1.45
C ASN A 425 -23.12 -1.49 0.60
N SER A 426 -22.57 -2.72 0.68
CA SER A 426 -21.31 -3.05 0.02
C SER A 426 -21.42 -3.01 -1.51
N GLU A 427 -20.39 -2.48 -2.17
CA GLU A 427 -20.22 -2.48 -3.62
C GLU A 427 -19.34 -3.67 -4.05
N GLU A 428 -19.83 -4.43 -5.02
CA GLU A 428 -19.13 -5.60 -5.58
C GLU A 428 -19.03 -5.53 -7.11
N GLY A 429 -19.66 -4.56 -7.77
CA GLY A 429 -19.71 -4.45 -9.22
C GLY A 429 -18.33 -4.35 -9.87
N ASP A 430 -17.37 -3.80 -9.14
CA ASP A 430 -15.97 -3.60 -9.55
C ASP A 430 -15.02 -4.68 -9.00
N ALA A 431 -15.49 -5.69 -8.25
CA ALA A 431 -14.63 -6.71 -7.65
C ALA A 431 -13.74 -7.44 -8.69
N LYS A 432 -14.22 -7.54 -9.93
CA LYS A 432 -13.50 -8.14 -11.07
C LYS A 432 -12.30 -7.30 -11.52
N ASP A 433 -12.35 -5.99 -11.31
CA ASP A 433 -11.27 -5.04 -11.64
C ASP A 433 -10.21 -4.98 -10.53
N MET A 434 -10.56 -5.48 -9.34
CA MET A 434 -9.71 -5.45 -8.15
C MET A 434 -8.91 -6.73 -7.95
N VAL A 435 -9.43 -7.88 -8.39
CA VAL A 435 -8.80 -9.19 -8.18
C VAL A 435 -8.06 -9.64 -9.44
N ALA A 436 -6.79 -10.01 -9.29
CA ALA A 436 -6.01 -10.62 -10.37
C ALA A 436 -6.62 -11.98 -10.77
N VAL A 437 -7.37 -12.02 -11.87
CA VAL A 437 -7.92 -13.27 -12.43
C VAL A 437 -6.91 -13.91 -13.37
N GLY A 438 -6.32 -15.05 -12.97
CA GLY A 438 -5.45 -15.89 -13.81
C GLY A 438 -3.94 -15.70 -13.60
N SER A 439 -3.14 -16.42 -14.40
CA SER A 439 -1.67 -16.51 -14.37
C SER A 439 -0.91 -15.31 -14.95
N ALA A 440 -1.58 -14.26 -15.41
CA ALA A 440 -0.90 -13.11 -16.02
C ALA A 440 -0.54 -12.08 -14.94
N TRP A 441 0.72 -12.01 -14.53
CA TRP A 441 1.27 -11.01 -13.58
C TRP A 441 1.68 -9.68 -14.24
N ALA A 442 1.35 -9.48 -15.51
CA ALA A 442 1.79 -8.31 -16.25
C ALA A 442 0.96 -7.05 -15.93
N ARG A 443 1.62 -5.89 -16.01
CA ARG A 443 1.12 -4.51 -15.94
C ARG A 443 1.61 -3.74 -17.16
N ALA A 444 1.02 -2.58 -17.46
CA ALA A 444 1.65 -1.64 -18.38
C ALA A 444 3.09 -1.34 -17.92
N GLY A 445 4.04 -1.38 -18.86
CA GLY A 445 5.47 -1.30 -18.61
C GLY A 445 6.17 -2.65 -18.43
N ASP A 446 5.44 -3.74 -18.16
CA ASP A 446 6.06 -5.06 -17.99
C ASP A 446 6.47 -5.68 -19.31
N THR A 447 7.60 -6.37 -19.32
CA THR A 447 7.96 -7.22 -20.46
C THR A 447 7.17 -8.52 -20.37
N VAL A 448 6.58 -8.98 -21.46
CA VAL A 448 5.82 -10.22 -21.55
C VAL A 448 6.22 -11.01 -22.78
N LYS A 449 6.06 -12.34 -22.71
CA LYS A 449 6.28 -13.29 -23.79
C LYS A 449 4.98 -13.98 -24.12
N SER A 450 4.75 -14.14 -25.40
CA SER A 450 3.62 -14.88 -25.95
C SER A 450 4.08 -15.70 -27.14
N SER A 451 3.13 -16.40 -27.77
CA SER A 451 3.36 -17.05 -29.06
C SER A 451 3.77 -16.07 -30.17
N SER A 452 3.48 -14.78 -30.01
CA SER A 452 3.83 -13.72 -30.97
C SER A 452 5.22 -13.11 -30.74
N GLY A 453 5.94 -13.51 -29.69
CA GLY A 453 7.25 -12.98 -29.34
C GLY A 453 7.28 -12.34 -27.95
N GLN A 454 8.34 -11.61 -27.66
CA GLN A 454 8.54 -10.88 -26.41
C GLN A 454 8.40 -9.37 -26.65
N GLY A 455 7.70 -8.67 -25.79
CA GLY A 455 7.48 -7.22 -25.92
C GLY A 455 7.05 -6.57 -24.62
N VAL A 456 6.86 -5.26 -24.64
CA VAL A 456 6.49 -4.48 -23.44
C VAL A 456 4.99 -4.18 -23.47
N VAL A 457 4.28 -4.49 -22.41
CA VAL A 457 2.85 -4.16 -22.28
C VAL A 457 2.70 -2.65 -22.28
N SER A 458 1.95 -2.09 -23.23
CA SER A 458 1.59 -0.68 -23.22
C SER A 458 0.32 -0.42 -22.42
N GLU A 459 -0.65 -1.33 -22.48
CA GLU A 459 -1.97 -1.16 -21.87
C GLU A 459 -2.58 -2.53 -21.50
N ILE A 460 -3.38 -2.55 -20.43
CA ILE A 460 -4.23 -3.70 -20.09
C ILE A 460 -5.67 -3.22 -20.04
N ASN A 461 -6.51 -3.81 -20.90
CA ASN A 461 -7.93 -3.52 -20.99
C ASN A 461 -8.70 -4.17 -19.83
N ALA A 462 -9.91 -3.66 -19.56
CA ALA A 462 -10.77 -4.15 -18.49
C ALA A 462 -11.18 -5.63 -18.64
N ASP A 463 -11.23 -6.16 -19.87
CA ASP A 463 -11.51 -7.57 -20.13
C ASP A 463 -10.29 -8.50 -19.91
N GLY A 464 -9.12 -7.91 -19.60
CA GLY A 464 -7.85 -8.60 -19.37
C GLY A 464 -7.03 -8.87 -20.63
N THR A 465 -7.45 -8.37 -21.79
CA THR A 465 -6.58 -8.29 -22.97
C THR A 465 -5.46 -7.27 -22.73
N ALA A 466 -4.27 -7.55 -23.26
CA ALA A 466 -3.12 -6.65 -23.14
C ALA A 466 -2.66 -6.20 -24.52
N ILE A 467 -2.39 -4.90 -24.66
CA ILE A 467 -1.67 -4.37 -25.82
C ILE A 467 -0.18 -4.43 -25.49
N VAL A 468 0.58 -5.15 -26.32
CA VAL A 468 2.01 -5.39 -26.12
C VAL A 468 2.79 -4.90 -27.32
N VAL A 469 3.78 -4.05 -27.09
CA VAL A 469 4.70 -3.57 -28.12
C VAL A 469 5.77 -4.64 -28.37
N ILE A 470 5.58 -5.43 -29.42
CA ILE A 470 6.54 -6.45 -29.89
C ILE A 470 7.18 -5.91 -31.18
N ASP A 471 8.51 -5.77 -31.19
CA ASP A 471 9.27 -5.24 -32.34
C ASP A 471 8.73 -3.91 -32.90
N GLY A 472 8.30 -3.01 -31.99
CA GLY A 472 7.76 -1.69 -32.34
C GLY A 472 6.32 -1.71 -32.87
N LYS A 473 5.62 -2.85 -32.81
CA LYS A 473 4.21 -2.97 -33.21
C LYS A 473 3.34 -3.33 -32.02
N ASN A 474 2.18 -2.67 -31.92
CA ASN A 474 1.16 -3.03 -30.95
C ASN A 474 0.50 -4.35 -31.35
N VAL A 475 0.59 -5.34 -30.48
CA VAL A 475 -0.03 -6.65 -30.61
C VAL A 475 -1.01 -6.82 -29.46
N GLU A 476 -2.27 -7.03 -29.78
CA GLU A 476 -3.31 -7.32 -28.78
C GLU A 476 -3.27 -8.82 -28.44
N LEU A 477 -3.08 -9.13 -27.15
CA LEU A 477 -2.96 -10.49 -26.64
C LEU A 477 -4.12 -10.80 -25.71
N ALA A 478 -4.73 -11.98 -25.91
CA ALA A 478 -5.84 -12.45 -25.10
C ALA A 478 -5.39 -12.73 -23.66
N LYS A 479 -6.32 -12.58 -22.72
CA LYS A 479 -6.09 -12.91 -21.31
C LYS A 479 -5.55 -14.35 -21.17
N GLY A 480 -4.39 -14.49 -20.54
CA GLY A 480 -3.74 -15.79 -20.32
C GLY A 480 -2.97 -16.35 -21.52
N SER A 481 -2.89 -15.63 -22.65
CA SER A 481 -2.07 -16.01 -23.80
C SER A 481 -0.67 -15.38 -23.79
N TYR A 482 -0.31 -14.74 -22.68
CA TYR A 482 0.96 -14.07 -22.46
C TYR A 482 1.40 -14.28 -21.01
N GLU A 483 2.70 -14.40 -20.82
CA GLU A 483 3.35 -14.58 -19.53
C GLU A 483 4.34 -13.44 -19.35
N LYS A 484 4.40 -12.85 -18.16
CA LYS A 484 5.42 -11.84 -17.88
C LYS A 484 6.81 -12.46 -18.01
N VAL A 485 7.69 -11.80 -18.77
CA VAL A 485 9.13 -12.08 -18.77
C VAL A 485 9.70 -11.24 -17.65
N PHE A 486 10.20 -11.93 -16.64
CA PHE A 486 10.81 -11.32 -15.47
C PHE A 486 12.29 -11.09 -15.72
#